data_AF-A0A2V8MZ54-F1
#
_entry.id   AF-A0A2V8MZ54-F1
#
_cell.length_a   1.000
_cell.length_b   1.000
_cell.length_c   1.000
_cell.angle_alpha   90.00
_cell.angle_beta   90.00
_cell.angle_gamma   90.00
#
_symmetry.space_group_name_H-M   'P 1'
#
loop_
_entity.id
_entity.type
_entity.pdbx_description
1 polymer ?
#
loop_
_entity_poly.entity_id
_entity_poly.type
_entity_poly.pdbx_seq_one_letter_code
_entity_poly.pdbx_strand_id
1 'polypeptide(L)'
;MKILSVNVGLPREFEYNNHTFMTGIFKTPALGKVRVRKMNLEGDGQADLSVHGGMDKAVYAYPSEHYGFWKEAYPWLEMPWGMLGENITTEGIDEHLVNIGDQFAFGSSILRVTQPRLPCQKLAAKFGGADVGKQMIAGRRTGFYLSVVWEGEVAAGDSIELLHRHNNSMKVSDVVLRHRNRCPARDLESALCKEACRLRNAPVTQRHNESRHHDFYLPPYSARNREAWASAPTDVFLVNVRARASKNTVSPPIRRSCQLHGRHYERCGRWRAG
;
A
#
# COMPACT_ATOMS: atom_id res chain seq x y z
N MET A 1 0.73 4.65 18.99
CA MET A 1 1.49 4.41 17.75
C MET A 1 1.75 5.77 17.11
N LYS A 2 2.93 6.00 16.52
CA LYS A 2 3.28 7.29 15.89
C LYS A 2 4.25 7.12 14.73
N ILE A 3 4.36 8.18 13.92
CA ILE A 3 5.35 8.31 12.86
C ILE A 3 6.65 8.86 13.47
N LEU A 4 7.76 8.13 13.31
CA LEU A 4 9.09 8.63 13.71
C LEU A 4 9.78 9.41 12.60
N SER A 5 9.57 9.00 11.35
CA SER A 5 10.16 9.64 10.18
C SER A 5 9.27 9.48 8.97
N VAL A 6 9.25 10.51 8.14
CA VAL A 6 8.71 10.45 6.78
C VAL A 6 9.90 10.57 5.85
N ASN A 7 10.15 9.56 5.01
CA ASN A 7 11.31 9.49 4.15
C ASN A 7 10.87 9.52 2.68
N VAL A 8 11.54 10.34 1.89
CA VAL A 8 11.28 10.48 0.45
C VAL A 8 12.59 10.43 -0.31
N GLY A 9 12.54 10.02 -1.58
CA GLY A 9 13.69 10.05 -2.45
C GLY A 9 13.29 9.85 -3.91
N LEU A 10 13.96 10.56 -4.81
CA LEU A 10 13.80 10.33 -6.24
C LEU A 10 14.68 9.14 -6.68
N PRO A 11 14.23 8.36 -7.68
CA PRO A 11 15.03 7.32 -8.30
C PRO A 11 16.39 7.85 -8.73
N ARG A 12 17.44 7.10 -8.40
CA ARG A 12 18.80 7.38 -8.84
C ARG A 12 19.46 6.11 -9.35
N GLU A 13 20.50 6.28 -10.15
CA GLU A 13 21.39 5.19 -10.52
C GLU A 13 22.16 4.71 -9.30
N PHE A 14 22.32 3.39 -9.23
CA PHE A 14 23.10 2.73 -8.21
C PHE A 14 23.83 1.56 -8.84
N GLU A 15 25.14 1.53 -8.69
CA GLU A 15 25.99 0.47 -9.22
C GLU A 15 26.33 -0.54 -8.12
N TYR A 16 26.16 -1.82 -8.43
CA TYR A 16 26.54 -2.93 -7.55
C TYR A 16 26.94 -4.13 -8.39
N ASN A 17 28.11 -4.72 -8.10
CA ASN A 17 28.69 -5.85 -8.85
C ASN A 17 28.71 -5.62 -10.38
N ASN A 18 29.15 -4.44 -10.84
CA ASN A 18 29.20 -4.04 -12.25
C ASN A 18 27.84 -4.01 -12.96
N HIS A 19 26.74 -3.89 -12.20
CA HIS A 19 25.40 -3.68 -12.72
C HIS A 19 24.84 -2.34 -12.22
N THR A 20 24.31 -1.54 -13.15
CA THR A 20 23.64 -0.27 -12.83
C THR A 20 22.13 -0.47 -12.75
N PHE A 21 21.53 -0.01 -11.64
CA PHE A 21 20.10 -0.10 -11.39
C PHE A 21 19.50 1.29 -11.18
N MET A 22 18.35 1.57 -11.81
CA MET A 22 17.49 2.68 -11.38
C MET A 22 16.68 2.26 -10.15
N THR A 23 16.82 3.00 -9.05
CA THR A 23 16.20 2.63 -7.77
C THR A 23 15.81 3.83 -6.91
N GLY A 24 14.61 3.76 -6.32
CA GLY A 24 14.13 4.69 -5.28
C GLY A 24 14.31 4.15 -3.86
N ILE A 25 15.20 3.16 -3.66
CA ILE A 25 15.47 2.56 -2.33
C ILE A 25 16.25 3.50 -1.40
N PHE A 26 16.89 4.51 -1.96
CA PHE A 26 17.59 5.54 -1.20
C PHE A 26 16.62 6.67 -0.91
N LYS A 27 16.16 6.72 0.33
CA LYS A 27 15.29 7.78 0.85
C LYS A 27 16.00 8.46 2.01
N THR A 28 15.68 9.72 2.21
CA THR A 28 16.14 10.50 3.36
C THR A 28 14.94 11.09 4.10
N PRO A 29 15.05 11.34 5.41
CA PRO A 29 14.01 12.05 6.15
C PRO A 29 13.66 13.38 5.49
N ALA A 30 12.37 13.61 5.26
CA ALA A 30 11.84 14.87 4.77
C ALA A 30 11.70 15.87 5.92
N LEU A 31 11.85 17.16 5.61
CA LEU A 31 11.59 18.24 6.57
C LEU A 31 10.12 18.65 6.51
N GLY A 32 9.44 18.62 7.66
CA GLY A 32 8.06 19.08 7.78
C GLY A 32 7.01 18.10 7.26
N LYS A 33 5.85 18.65 6.86
CA LYS A 33 4.71 17.86 6.37
C LYS A 33 4.92 17.42 4.93
N VAL A 34 4.55 16.18 4.65
CA VAL A 34 4.57 15.60 3.31
C VAL A 34 3.15 15.19 2.93
N ARG A 35 2.72 15.62 1.75
CA ARG A 35 1.42 15.27 1.20
C ARG A 35 1.42 13.82 0.70
N VAL A 36 0.44 13.05 1.13
CA VAL A 36 0.19 11.68 0.66
C VAL A 36 -0.81 11.73 -0.49
N ARG A 37 -0.39 11.24 -1.66
CA ARG A 37 -1.21 11.14 -2.88
C ARG A 37 -1.59 9.70 -3.16
N LYS A 38 -2.62 9.48 -3.99
CA LYS A 38 -3.10 8.14 -4.36
C LYS A 38 -2.01 7.13 -4.77
N MET A 39 -0.93 7.60 -5.36
CA MET A 39 0.13 6.76 -5.92
C MET A 39 1.44 6.76 -5.11
N ASN A 40 1.74 7.86 -4.39
CA ASN A 40 2.97 8.00 -3.62
C ASN A 40 2.92 9.22 -2.67
N LEU A 41 4.00 9.45 -1.92
CA LEU A 41 4.24 10.70 -1.21
C LEU A 41 4.82 11.76 -2.16
N GLU A 42 4.48 13.04 -1.94
CA GLU A 42 5.14 14.15 -2.63
C GLU A 42 6.64 14.17 -2.31
N GLY A 43 7.47 14.35 -3.35
CA GLY A 43 8.93 14.27 -3.24
C GLY A 43 9.51 12.85 -3.32
N ASP A 44 8.67 11.81 -3.32
CA ASP A 44 9.10 10.43 -3.50
C ASP A 44 8.84 9.93 -4.93
N GLY A 45 9.78 9.18 -5.49
CA GLY A 45 9.62 8.58 -6.81
C GLY A 45 9.81 7.06 -6.81
N GLN A 46 8.98 6.38 -7.61
CA GLN A 46 9.02 4.93 -7.79
C GLN A 46 9.73 4.62 -9.12
N ALA A 47 10.83 3.89 -9.05
CA ALA A 47 11.67 3.61 -10.23
C ALA A 47 11.04 2.59 -11.19
N ASP A 48 10.18 1.70 -10.68
CA ASP A 48 9.54 0.64 -11.47
C ASP A 48 8.18 0.26 -10.88
N LEU A 49 7.12 0.81 -11.46
CA LEU A 49 5.73 0.61 -11.03
C LEU A 49 5.21 -0.82 -11.27
N SER A 50 5.89 -1.64 -12.08
CA SER A 50 5.46 -3.02 -12.34
C SER A 50 5.72 -3.95 -11.15
N VAL A 51 6.78 -3.67 -10.39
CA VAL A 51 7.20 -4.47 -9.21
C VAL A 51 6.96 -3.72 -7.91
N HIS A 52 7.32 -2.43 -7.88
CA HIS A 52 7.33 -1.59 -6.69
C HIS A 52 6.49 -0.33 -6.91
N GLY A 53 5.40 -0.20 -6.17
CA GLY A 53 4.49 0.95 -6.30
C GLY A 53 3.13 0.57 -6.88
N GLY A 54 2.44 1.58 -7.40
CA GLY A 54 1.03 1.48 -7.77
C GLY A 54 0.10 1.76 -6.59
N MET A 55 -1.22 1.80 -6.86
CA MET A 55 -2.22 2.17 -5.86
C MET A 55 -2.21 1.28 -4.61
N ASP A 56 -1.89 0.00 -4.78
CA ASP A 56 -1.82 -0.97 -3.68
C ASP A 56 -0.49 -0.92 -2.89
N LYS A 57 0.51 -0.18 -3.38
CA LYS A 57 1.84 -0.06 -2.75
C LYS A 57 2.31 1.38 -2.69
N ALA A 58 1.38 2.31 -2.48
CA ALA A 58 1.63 3.74 -2.51
C ALA A 58 2.58 4.19 -1.40
N VAL A 59 2.50 3.57 -0.22
CA VAL A 59 3.36 3.88 0.93
C VAL A 59 3.96 2.61 1.48
N TYR A 60 5.27 2.58 1.71
CA TYR A 60 5.93 1.51 2.45
C TYR A 60 6.19 1.94 3.90
N ALA A 61 5.64 1.22 4.87
CA ALA A 61 5.88 1.43 6.30
C ALA A 61 6.83 0.39 6.87
N TYR A 62 7.73 0.81 7.75
CA TYR A 62 8.67 -0.07 8.45
C TYR A 62 8.73 0.21 9.96
N PRO A 63 8.56 -0.81 10.82
CA PRO A 63 8.65 -0.66 12.27
C PRO A 63 10.07 -0.34 12.73
N SER A 64 10.20 0.70 13.55
CA SER A 64 11.46 1.11 14.18
C SER A 64 12.02 0.07 15.14
N GLU A 65 11.15 -0.77 15.70
CA GLU A 65 11.48 -1.88 16.58
C GLU A 65 12.47 -2.86 15.94
N HIS A 66 12.48 -2.97 14.62
CA HIS A 66 13.40 -3.85 13.88
C HIS A 66 14.77 -3.24 13.64
N TYR A 67 14.95 -1.92 13.81
CA TYR A 67 16.24 -1.27 13.55
C TYR A 67 17.35 -1.71 14.51
N GLY A 68 17.02 -2.06 15.76
CA GLY A 68 18.00 -2.60 16.70
C GLY A 68 18.65 -3.88 16.16
N PHE A 69 17.84 -4.82 15.68
CA PHE A 69 18.31 -6.05 15.05
C PHE A 69 19.24 -5.77 13.85
N TRP A 70 18.87 -4.81 12.98
CA TRP A 70 19.70 -4.50 11.81
C TRP A 70 21.03 -3.84 12.16
N LYS A 71 21.06 -2.97 13.19
CA LYS A 71 22.30 -2.38 13.71
C LYS A 71 23.25 -3.44 14.26
N GLU A 72 22.71 -4.44 14.96
CA GLU A 72 23.49 -5.57 15.47
C GLU A 72 23.97 -6.51 14.35
N ALA A 73 23.11 -6.80 13.37
CA ALA A 73 23.44 -7.71 12.27
C ALA A 73 24.40 -7.09 11.23
N TYR A 74 24.40 -5.76 11.09
CA TYR A 74 25.22 -5.02 10.13
C TYR A 74 25.87 -3.78 10.78
N PRO A 75 26.79 -3.97 11.75
CA PRO A 75 27.34 -2.87 12.56
C PRO A 75 28.19 -1.87 11.77
N TRP A 76 28.63 -2.23 10.56
CA TRP A 76 29.37 -1.35 9.66
C TRP A 76 28.49 -0.48 8.77
N LEU A 77 27.18 -0.73 8.72
CA LEU A 77 26.24 0.08 7.95
C LEU A 77 25.60 1.12 8.85
N GLU A 78 25.56 2.38 8.39
CA GLU A 78 24.68 3.36 9.00
C GLU A 78 23.22 2.93 8.82
N MET A 79 22.43 3.08 9.88
CA MET A 79 21.01 2.72 9.90
C MET A 79 20.13 3.96 10.16
N PRO A 80 20.15 4.99 9.28
CA PRO A 80 19.23 6.12 9.38
C PRO A 80 17.81 5.69 9.02
N TRP A 81 16.82 6.49 9.41
CA TRP A 81 15.45 6.28 8.94
C TRP A 81 15.37 6.34 7.41
N GLY A 82 14.62 5.41 6.81
CA GLY A 82 14.62 5.21 5.35
C GLY A 82 15.66 4.19 4.86
N MET A 83 16.47 3.59 5.74
CA MET A 83 17.52 2.64 5.34
C MET A 83 16.95 1.41 4.63
N LEU A 84 15.77 0.95 5.00
CA LEU A 84 15.10 -0.19 4.35
C LEU A 84 14.32 0.22 3.08
N GLY A 85 14.34 1.52 2.78
CA GLY A 85 13.67 2.15 1.65
C GLY A 85 12.21 2.48 1.93
N GLU A 86 11.82 2.55 3.20
CA GLU A 86 10.48 2.88 3.68
C GLU A 86 10.17 4.37 3.58
N ASN A 87 8.92 4.66 3.26
CA ASN A 87 8.37 6.01 3.27
C ASN A 87 8.03 6.48 4.68
N ILE A 88 7.58 5.58 5.54
CA ILE A 88 7.17 5.90 6.91
C ILE A 88 7.85 4.94 7.88
N THR A 89 8.67 5.47 8.77
CA THR A 89 9.22 4.73 9.90
C THR A 89 8.26 4.85 11.07
N THR A 90 7.76 3.74 11.59
CA THR A 90 6.68 3.70 12.60
C THR A 90 7.18 3.27 13.99
N GLU A 91 6.44 3.65 15.04
CA GLU A 91 6.63 3.15 16.41
C GLU A 91 5.29 2.66 16.99
N GLY A 92 5.33 1.51 17.65
CA GLY A 92 4.22 0.84 18.33
C GLY A 92 3.35 -0.03 17.42
N ILE A 93 3.77 -0.26 16.17
CA ILE A 93 3.00 -1.00 15.16
C ILE A 93 3.93 -1.83 14.28
N ASP A 94 3.70 -3.14 14.26
CA ASP A 94 4.50 -4.11 13.51
C ASP A 94 3.62 -5.14 12.79
N GLU A 95 4.27 -6.04 12.04
CA GLU A 95 3.65 -7.10 11.24
C GLU A 95 2.80 -8.08 12.05
N HIS A 96 3.04 -8.17 13.36
CA HIS A 96 2.31 -9.05 14.28
C HIS A 96 1.02 -8.40 14.79
N LEU A 97 0.92 -7.08 14.74
CA LEU A 97 -0.24 -6.32 15.19
C LEU A 97 -1.19 -5.90 14.05
N VAL A 98 -0.69 -5.81 12.82
CA VAL A 98 -1.47 -5.40 11.65
C VAL A 98 -2.02 -6.57 10.83
N ASN A 99 -3.26 -6.44 10.38
CA ASN A 99 -3.89 -7.37 9.45
C ASN A 99 -4.00 -6.75 8.05
N ILE A 100 -4.06 -7.60 7.02
CA ILE A 100 -4.35 -7.15 5.65
C ILE A 100 -5.74 -6.49 5.61
N GLY A 101 -5.87 -5.34 4.95
CA GLY A 101 -7.12 -4.59 4.86
C GLY A 101 -7.43 -3.68 6.06
N ASP A 102 -6.63 -3.71 7.15
CA ASP A 102 -6.79 -2.76 8.25
C ASP A 102 -6.61 -1.33 7.75
N GLN A 103 -7.45 -0.42 8.25
CA GLN A 103 -7.38 1.00 7.92
C GLN A 103 -6.92 1.80 9.13
N PHE A 104 -5.93 2.66 8.90
CA PHE A 104 -5.32 3.50 9.91
C PHE A 104 -5.34 4.95 9.47
N ALA A 105 -5.56 5.85 10.42
CA ALA A 105 -5.19 7.24 10.27
C ALA A 105 -3.68 7.40 10.48
N PHE A 106 -3.02 8.02 9.53
CA PHE A 106 -1.65 8.51 9.63
C PHE A 106 -1.70 10.02 9.45
N GLY A 107 -1.54 10.79 10.53
CA GLY A 107 -1.77 12.23 10.49
C GLY A 107 -3.20 12.54 9.99
N SER A 108 -3.31 13.23 8.86
CA SER A 108 -4.61 13.52 8.21
C SER A 108 -4.95 12.59 7.03
N SER A 109 -4.11 11.58 6.76
CA SER A 109 -4.33 10.59 5.70
C SER A 109 -4.96 9.32 6.26
N ILE A 110 -5.71 8.60 5.42
CA ILE A 110 -6.22 7.26 5.76
C ILE A 110 -5.60 6.25 4.81
N LEU A 111 -4.90 5.29 5.42
CA LEU A 111 -4.09 4.30 4.73
C LEU A 111 -4.59 2.89 5.09
N ARG A 112 -4.64 2.02 4.09
CA ARG A 112 -5.08 0.63 4.24
C ARG A 112 -3.93 -0.32 3.99
N VAL A 113 -3.71 -1.28 4.89
CA VAL A 113 -2.68 -2.32 4.76
C VAL A 113 -3.03 -3.24 3.60
N THR A 114 -2.08 -3.48 2.69
CA THR A 114 -2.34 -4.28 1.47
C THR A 114 -1.56 -5.59 1.46
N GLN A 115 -0.26 -5.55 1.76
CA GLN A 115 0.61 -6.72 1.67
C GLN A 115 1.94 -6.50 2.42
N PRO A 116 2.64 -7.56 2.86
CA PRO A 116 4.03 -7.43 3.28
C PRO A 116 4.92 -6.92 2.13
N ARG A 117 6.04 -6.28 2.47
CA ARG A 117 7.10 -6.02 1.50
C ARG A 117 8.05 -7.20 1.44
N LEU A 118 8.04 -7.92 0.33
CA LEU A 118 9.05 -8.94 0.08
C LEU A 118 10.41 -8.30 -0.28
N PRO A 119 11.53 -8.88 0.19
CA PRO A 119 12.86 -8.38 -0.12
C PRO A 119 13.14 -8.50 -1.62
N CYS A 120 13.89 -7.54 -2.16
CA CYS A 120 14.27 -7.50 -3.57
C CYS A 120 15.79 -7.35 -3.74
N GLN A 121 16.27 -7.56 -4.96
CA GLN A 121 17.70 -7.47 -5.29
C GLN A 121 18.29 -6.08 -4.95
N LYS A 122 17.52 -5.01 -5.09
CA LYS A 122 17.95 -3.63 -4.79
C LYS A 122 18.24 -3.45 -3.29
N LEU A 123 17.50 -4.12 -2.41
CA LEU A 123 17.78 -4.13 -0.97
C LEU A 123 19.05 -4.91 -0.66
N ALA A 124 19.20 -6.10 -1.26
CA ALA A 124 20.41 -6.90 -1.11
C ALA A 124 21.66 -6.11 -1.53
N ALA A 125 21.60 -5.44 -2.68
CA ALA A 125 22.68 -4.60 -3.17
C ALA A 125 23.00 -3.43 -2.21
N LYS A 126 21.98 -2.77 -1.64
CA LYS A 126 22.17 -1.69 -0.64
C LYS A 126 22.84 -2.18 0.65
N PHE A 127 22.57 -3.43 1.06
CA PHE A 127 23.15 -4.05 2.25
C PHE A 127 24.46 -4.80 1.98
N GLY A 128 24.95 -4.82 0.73
CA GLY A 128 26.18 -5.51 0.34
C GLY A 128 26.05 -7.04 0.26
N GLY A 129 24.84 -7.59 0.17
CA GLY A 129 24.65 -9.04 0.05
C GLY A 129 23.19 -9.51 0.19
N ALA A 130 22.93 -10.74 -0.25
CA ALA A 130 21.58 -11.33 -0.28
C ALA A 130 21.03 -11.74 1.10
N ASP A 131 21.88 -11.83 2.12
CA ASP A 131 21.50 -12.37 3.42
C ASP A 131 20.48 -11.51 4.16
N VAL A 132 20.44 -10.19 3.87
CA VAL A 132 19.41 -9.28 4.42
C VAL A 132 18.00 -9.77 4.10
N GLY A 133 17.77 -10.26 2.88
CA GLY A 133 16.46 -10.76 2.47
C GLY A 133 16.07 -12.03 3.21
N LYS A 134 17.03 -12.94 3.43
CA LYS A 134 16.81 -14.17 4.20
C LYS A 134 16.49 -13.86 5.66
N GLN A 135 17.26 -12.96 6.27
CA GLN A 135 17.04 -12.53 7.66
C GLN A 135 15.70 -11.81 7.82
N MET A 136 15.31 -10.97 6.86
CA MET A 136 14.04 -10.27 6.82
C MET A 136 12.85 -11.25 6.82
N ILE A 137 12.88 -12.26 5.95
CA ILE A 137 11.82 -13.29 5.89
C ILE A 137 11.84 -14.21 7.10
N ALA A 138 13.03 -14.66 7.54
CA ALA A 138 13.17 -15.55 8.69
C ALA A 138 12.63 -14.90 9.98
N GLY A 139 12.92 -13.61 10.17
CA GLY A 139 12.46 -12.82 11.30
C GLY A 139 11.05 -12.24 11.14
N ARG A 140 10.42 -12.37 9.96
CA ARG A 140 9.13 -11.73 9.62
C ARG A 140 9.16 -10.20 9.78
N ARG A 141 10.33 -9.58 9.53
CA ARG A 141 10.62 -8.14 9.68
C ARG A 141 10.55 -7.41 8.35
N THR A 142 9.46 -7.60 7.60
CA THR A 142 9.31 -7.11 6.22
C THR A 142 8.83 -5.66 6.12
N GLY A 143 8.20 -5.14 7.17
CA GLY A 143 7.23 -4.06 7.09
C GLY A 143 6.06 -4.43 6.17
N PHE A 144 5.32 -3.42 5.73
CA PHE A 144 4.11 -3.59 4.94
C PHE A 144 3.82 -2.39 4.04
N TYR A 145 3.16 -2.68 2.93
CA TYR A 145 2.64 -1.67 2.02
C TYR A 145 1.24 -1.22 2.44
N LEU A 146 0.95 0.03 2.09
CA LEU A 146 -0.31 0.68 2.32
C LEU A 146 -0.83 1.30 1.00
N SER A 147 -2.12 1.14 0.75
CA SER A 147 -2.88 1.90 -0.26
C SER A 147 -3.52 3.13 0.37
N VAL A 148 -3.70 4.18 -0.41
CA VAL A 148 -4.34 5.42 0.06
C VAL A 148 -5.85 5.33 -0.09
N VAL A 149 -6.57 5.36 1.03
CA VAL A 149 -8.03 5.47 1.07
C VAL A 149 -8.43 6.95 1.01
N TRP A 150 -7.75 7.79 1.79
CA TRP A 150 -7.94 9.24 1.80
C TRP A 150 -6.61 9.97 1.77
N GLU A 151 -6.45 10.88 0.80
CA GLU A 151 -5.25 11.71 0.68
C GLU A 151 -5.16 12.73 1.82
N GLY A 152 -4.04 12.71 2.53
CA GLY A 152 -3.78 13.59 3.67
C GLY A 152 -2.36 14.14 3.64
N GLU A 153 -1.94 14.67 4.77
CA GLU A 153 -0.57 15.03 5.08
C GLU A 153 -0.09 14.21 6.26
N VAL A 154 1.20 13.87 6.24
CA VAL A 154 1.91 13.18 7.32
C VAL A 154 3.17 13.96 7.66
N ALA A 155 3.55 13.96 8.94
CA ALA A 155 4.82 14.46 9.44
C ALA A 155 5.38 13.52 10.52
N ALA A 156 6.68 13.64 10.78
CA ALA A 156 7.27 13.05 11.97
C ALA A 156 6.57 13.59 13.23
N GLY A 157 6.25 12.71 14.18
CA GLY A 157 5.51 13.02 15.39
C GLY A 157 3.99 12.79 15.31
N ASP A 158 3.42 12.66 14.11
CA ASP A 158 1.98 12.40 13.96
C ASP A 158 1.56 11.07 14.58
N SER A 159 0.33 11.02 15.11
CA SER A 159 -0.26 9.78 15.61
C SER A 159 -0.58 8.81 14.47
N ILE A 160 -0.55 7.52 14.82
CA ILE A 160 -1.09 6.44 14.02
C ILE A 160 -2.24 5.83 14.82
N GLU A 161 -3.43 5.75 14.22
CA GLU A 161 -4.63 5.28 14.90
C GLU A 161 -5.37 4.25 14.05
N LEU A 162 -5.65 3.08 14.63
CA LEU A 162 -6.51 2.10 13.97
C LEU A 162 -7.93 2.65 13.91
N LEU A 163 -8.47 2.79 12.69
CA LEU A 163 -9.84 3.21 12.44
C LEU A 163 -10.75 2.01 12.23
N HIS A 164 -10.28 1.04 11.44
CA HIS A 164 -11.07 -0.13 11.07
C HIS A 164 -10.18 -1.38 11.06
N ARG A 165 -10.60 -2.40 11.84
CA ARG A 165 -10.01 -3.74 11.80
C ARG A 165 -10.76 -4.57 10.77
N HIS A 166 -10.05 -5.09 9.76
CA HIS A 166 -10.71 -5.91 8.74
C HIS A 166 -11.07 -7.28 9.31
N ASN A 167 -12.35 -7.65 9.20
CA ASN A 167 -12.86 -8.94 9.68
C ASN A 167 -12.25 -10.10 8.88
N ASN A 168 -12.04 -11.24 9.53
CA ASN A 168 -11.53 -12.48 8.91
C ASN A 168 -10.21 -12.32 8.14
N SER A 169 -9.38 -11.33 8.50
CA SER A 169 -8.11 -11.06 7.84
C SER A 169 -6.91 -11.69 8.56
N MET A 170 -5.88 -12.02 7.78
CA MET A 170 -4.61 -12.51 8.27
C MET A 170 -3.68 -11.38 8.70
N LYS A 171 -2.89 -11.64 9.75
CA LYS A 171 -1.76 -10.78 10.12
C LYS A 171 -0.72 -10.74 9.00
N VAL A 172 -0.06 -9.60 8.83
CA VAL A 172 1.05 -9.47 7.86
C VAL A 172 2.13 -10.51 8.15
N SER A 173 2.48 -10.74 9.42
CA SER A 173 3.46 -11.75 9.83
C SER A 173 3.08 -13.18 9.39
N ASP A 174 1.78 -13.49 9.34
CA ASP A 174 1.28 -14.81 8.97
C ASP A 174 1.27 -15.00 7.45
N VAL A 175 1.11 -13.92 6.68
CA VAL A 175 1.32 -13.93 5.23
C VAL A 175 2.79 -14.26 4.93
N VAL A 176 3.73 -13.61 5.63
CA VAL A 176 5.17 -13.86 5.45
C VAL A 176 5.54 -15.28 5.85
N LEU A 177 4.99 -15.79 6.96
CA LEU A 177 5.21 -17.18 7.39
C LEU A 177 4.74 -18.19 6.33
N ARG A 178 3.54 -17.99 5.76
CA ARG A 178 3.01 -18.86 4.69
C ARG A 178 3.86 -18.77 3.42
N HIS A 179 4.37 -17.59 3.08
CA HIS A 179 5.29 -17.42 1.96
C HIS A 179 6.59 -18.21 2.19
N ARG A 180 7.18 -18.12 3.38
CA ARG A 180 8.40 -18.85 3.76
C ARG A 180 8.22 -20.37 3.70
N ASN A 181 7.06 -20.87 4.13
CA ASN A 181 6.79 -22.31 4.19
C ASN A 181 6.44 -22.93 2.83
N ARG A 182 6.32 -22.14 1.76
CA ARG A 182 6.17 -22.65 0.38
C ARG A 182 7.51 -22.65 -0.34
N CYS A 183 7.93 -23.81 -0.85
CA CYS A 183 9.04 -23.94 -1.81
C CYS A 183 8.66 -23.22 -3.13
N PRO A 184 9.60 -22.62 -3.90
CA PRO A 184 9.28 -21.54 -4.81
C PRO A 184 8.79 -22.03 -6.18
N ALA A 185 7.60 -21.58 -6.59
CA ALA A 185 7.26 -21.04 -7.92
C ALA A 185 5.73 -20.93 -8.06
N ARG A 186 5.26 -19.81 -8.60
CA ARG A 186 3.92 -19.54 -9.20
C ARG A 186 2.74 -19.04 -8.37
N ASP A 187 2.70 -19.11 -7.05
CA ASP A 187 1.39 -18.94 -6.37
C ASP A 187 1.13 -17.67 -5.56
N LEU A 188 2.08 -16.75 -5.42
CA LEU A 188 1.83 -15.54 -4.62
C LEU A 188 0.86 -14.57 -5.29
N GLU A 189 1.00 -14.38 -6.61
CA GLU A 189 -0.01 -13.68 -7.39
C GLU A 189 -1.34 -14.42 -7.33
N SER A 190 -1.37 -15.75 -7.41
CA SER A 190 -2.62 -16.54 -7.30
C SER A 190 -3.33 -16.37 -5.95
N ALA A 191 -2.61 -16.31 -4.84
CA ALA A 191 -3.22 -16.18 -3.50
C ALA A 191 -3.64 -14.73 -3.17
N LEU A 192 -2.76 -13.74 -3.44
CA LEU A 192 -3.08 -12.33 -3.28
C LEU A 192 -4.13 -11.88 -4.31
N CYS A 193 -4.08 -12.40 -5.53
CA CYS A 193 -5.12 -12.19 -6.53
C CYS A 193 -6.39 -12.93 -6.15
N LYS A 194 -6.39 -14.14 -5.57
CA LYS A 194 -7.66 -14.76 -5.10
C LYS A 194 -8.33 -13.97 -3.98
N GLU A 195 -7.58 -13.38 -3.05
CA GLU A 195 -8.12 -12.49 -2.01
C GLU A 195 -8.56 -11.14 -2.60
N ALA A 196 -7.71 -10.47 -3.39
CA ALA A 196 -8.00 -9.19 -4.04
C ALA A 196 -9.05 -9.27 -5.16
N CYS A 197 -9.23 -10.45 -5.76
CA CYS A 197 -10.24 -10.77 -6.77
C CYS A 197 -11.53 -11.29 -6.11
N ARG A 198 -11.48 -11.91 -4.91
CA ARG A 198 -12.66 -12.07 -4.04
C ARG A 198 -13.22 -10.73 -3.61
N LEU A 199 -12.36 -9.80 -3.17
CA LEU A 199 -12.74 -8.45 -2.81
C LEU A 199 -13.29 -7.66 -4.01
N ARG A 200 -12.81 -7.94 -5.23
CA ARG A 200 -13.36 -7.35 -6.48
C ARG A 200 -14.62 -8.04 -7.03
N ASN A 201 -14.81 -9.34 -6.80
CA ASN A 201 -15.86 -10.17 -7.45
C ASN A 201 -16.84 -10.82 -6.45
N ALA A 202 -17.00 -10.28 -5.24
CA ALA A 202 -18.06 -10.71 -4.33
C ALA A 202 -19.45 -10.59 -5.02
N PRO A 203 -20.35 -11.58 -4.84
CA PRO A 203 -21.58 -11.68 -5.63
C PRO A 203 -22.53 -10.48 -5.41
N VAL A 204 -23.13 -10.04 -6.52
CA VAL A 204 -24.10 -8.93 -6.63
C VAL A 204 -25.38 -9.11 -5.77
N THR A 205 -25.55 -10.24 -5.10
CA THR A 205 -26.69 -10.52 -4.22
C THR A 205 -26.59 -9.85 -2.85
N GLN A 206 -25.43 -9.28 -2.46
CA GLN A 206 -25.36 -8.29 -1.37
C GLN A 206 -25.64 -6.85 -1.83
N ARG A 207 -25.67 -6.55 -3.14
CA ARG A 207 -25.96 -5.21 -3.67
C ARG A 207 -27.46 -4.84 -3.68
N HIS A 208 -28.36 -5.77 -3.36
CA HIS A 208 -29.80 -5.52 -3.47
C HIS A 208 -30.48 -5.07 -2.16
N ASN A 209 -29.74 -4.91 -1.06
CA ASN A 209 -30.17 -4.10 0.09
C ASN A 209 -29.49 -2.72 0.14
N GLU A 210 -28.65 -2.43 -0.84
CA GLU A 210 -27.85 -1.22 -0.97
C GLU A 210 -28.55 -0.13 -1.80
N SER A 211 -29.76 -0.37 -2.30
CA SER A 211 -30.57 0.67 -2.97
C SER A 211 -31.16 1.73 -2.02
N ARG A 212 -30.69 1.78 -0.78
CA ARG A 212 -30.73 2.98 0.09
C ARG A 212 -29.32 3.49 0.38
N HIS A 213 -28.46 3.58 -0.62
CA HIS A 213 -27.22 4.36 -0.54
C HIS A 213 -27.58 5.83 -0.35
N HIS A 214 -27.77 6.24 0.91
CA HIS A 214 -27.52 7.62 1.31
C HIS A 214 -26.05 7.88 0.97
N ASP A 215 -25.78 8.88 0.12
CA ASP A 215 -24.43 9.37 -0.14
C ASP A 215 -23.72 9.67 1.20
N PHE A 216 -22.88 8.74 1.66
CA PHE A 216 -22.15 8.89 2.91
C PHE A 216 -21.00 9.86 2.65
N TYR A 217 -21.26 11.15 2.87
CA TYR A 217 -20.25 12.19 2.71
C TYR A 217 -19.41 12.29 3.99
N LEU A 218 -18.19 11.77 3.94
CA LEU A 218 -17.23 11.92 5.04
C LEU A 218 -16.41 13.20 4.85
N PRO A 219 -16.33 14.09 5.86
CA PRO A 219 -15.42 15.22 5.81
C PRO A 219 -13.95 14.74 5.85
N PRO A 220 -12.98 15.59 5.45
CA PRO A 220 -11.56 15.30 5.64
C PRO A 220 -11.28 14.77 7.04
N TYR A 221 -10.43 13.74 7.13
CA TYR A 221 -10.14 13.12 8.42
C TYR A 221 -9.58 14.14 9.43
N SER A 222 -10.13 14.09 10.64
CA SER A 222 -9.67 14.85 11.81
C SER A 222 -10.06 14.09 13.08
N ALA A 223 -9.45 14.42 14.21
CA ALA A 223 -9.83 13.83 15.49
C ALA A 223 -11.34 13.98 15.82
N ARG A 224 -11.98 15.06 15.33
CA ARG A 224 -13.40 15.36 15.62
C ARG A 224 -14.38 14.45 14.89
N ASN A 225 -14.01 13.85 13.77
CA ASN A 225 -14.89 13.00 12.96
C ASN A 225 -14.40 11.55 12.89
N ARG A 226 -13.57 11.13 13.85
CA ARG A 226 -12.97 9.80 13.92
C ARG A 226 -14.01 8.67 13.93
N GLU A 227 -15.07 8.80 14.72
CA GLU A 227 -16.11 7.76 14.82
C GLU A 227 -16.85 7.56 13.49
N ALA A 228 -17.10 8.65 12.76
CA ALA A 228 -17.73 8.57 11.44
C ALA A 228 -16.86 7.74 10.48
N TRP A 229 -15.54 7.97 10.50
CA TRP A 229 -14.57 7.20 9.72
C TRP A 229 -14.45 5.74 10.16
N ALA A 230 -14.54 5.44 11.46
CA ALA A 230 -14.50 4.08 11.98
C ALA A 230 -15.75 3.26 11.59
N SER A 231 -16.90 3.92 11.48
CA SER A 231 -18.19 3.31 11.12
C SER A 231 -18.46 3.23 9.61
N ALA A 232 -17.62 3.87 8.80
CA ALA A 232 -17.77 3.96 7.36
C ALA A 232 -17.59 2.59 6.67
N PRO A 233 -18.39 2.26 5.63
CA PRO A 233 -18.15 1.10 4.79
C PRO A 233 -16.73 1.12 4.18
N THR A 234 -16.14 -0.05 3.95
CA THR A 234 -14.79 -0.16 3.37
C THR A 234 -14.67 0.35 1.92
N ASP A 235 -15.82 0.50 1.24
CA ASP A 235 -15.93 0.85 -0.18
C ASP A 235 -16.53 2.26 -0.41
N VAL A 236 -16.39 3.19 0.53
CA VAL A 236 -16.89 4.57 0.36
C VAL A 236 -16.24 5.23 -0.87
N PHE A 237 -17.08 5.55 -1.85
CA PHE A 237 -16.70 6.33 -3.03
C PHE A 237 -16.59 7.81 -2.68
N LEU A 238 -15.47 8.42 -3.06
CA LEU A 238 -15.22 9.85 -2.88
C LEU A 238 -15.78 10.64 -4.06
N VAL A 239 -16.91 11.33 -3.84
CA VAL A 239 -17.27 12.46 -4.70
C VAL A 239 -16.55 13.68 -4.16
N ASN A 240 -15.54 14.16 -4.90
CA ASN A 240 -14.93 15.47 -4.66
C ASN A 240 -16.03 16.53 -4.83
N VAL A 241 -16.57 17.07 -3.73
CA VAL A 241 -17.38 18.28 -3.82
C VAL A 241 -16.42 19.44 -4.07
N ARG A 242 -16.17 19.73 -5.35
CA ARG A 242 -15.81 21.09 -5.73
C ARG A 242 -16.99 21.96 -5.30
N ALA A 243 -16.70 22.95 -4.45
CA ALA A 243 -17.67 23.89 -3.94
C ALA A 243 -18.55 24.45 -5.09
N ARG A 244 -19.87 24.50 -4.83
CA ARG A 244 -20.90 25.01 -5.75
C ARG A 244 -20.62 26.46 -6.17
N ALA A 245 -20.47 26.66 -7.47
CA ALA A 245 -20.97 27.80 -8.24
C ALA A 245 -21.16 27.26 -9.67
N SER A 246 -22.35 27.11 -10.24
CA SER A 246 -23.32 28.16 -10.57
C SER A 246 -24.73 27.57 -10.77
N LYS A 247 -25.71 28.47 -10.83
CA LYS A 247 -27.17 28.26 -10.87
C LYS A 247 -27.68 27.88 -12.28
N ASN A 248 -28.84 27.21 -12.30
CA ASN A 248 -29.80 27.03 -13.41
C ASN A 248 -29.32 26.10 -14.54
N THR A 249 -30.02 25.06 -14.99
CA THR A 249 -31.43 24.95 -15.45
C THR A 249 -31.94 23.49 -15.42
N VAL A 250 -33.20 23.30 -15.84
CA VAL A 250 -34.17 22.25 -15.47
C VAL A 250 -34.43 21.23 -16.62
N SER A 251 -34.51 19.92 -16.26
CA SER A 251 -35.29 18.78 -16.85
C SER A 251 -34.91 18.12 -18.22
N PRO A 252 -35.43 16.90 -18.57
CA PRO A 252 -35.32 15.59 -17.91
C PRO A 252 -35.04 14.41 -18.94
N PRO A 253 -35.38 13.10 -18.75
CA PRO A 253 -34.48 11.98 -19.04
C PRO A 253 -34.68 11.28 -20.41
N ILE A 254 -33.62 10.69 -20.97
CA ILE A 254 -33.72 9.79 -22.14
C ILE A 254 -33.23 8.39 -21.75
N ARG A 255 -34.17 7.43 -21.79
CA ARG A 255 -33.92 5.98 -21.88
C ARG A 255 -33.35 5.64 -23.27
N ARG A 256 -32.37 4.72 -23.35
CA ARG A 256 -32.12 3.76 -24.46
C ARG A 256 -30.95 2.84 -24.05
N SER A 257 -31.24 1.60 -23.65
CA SER A 257 -31.27 0.37 -24.47
C SER A 257 -29.87 -0.13 -24.86
N CYS A 258 -29.41 -1.17 -24.15
CA CYS A 258 -28.33 -2.07 -24.56
C CYS A 258 -28.57 -2.63 -25.97
N GLN A 259 -27.57 -2.55 -26.83
CA GLN A 259 -27.41 -3.49 -27.94
C GLN A 259 -25.97 -4.00 -27.96
N LEU A 260 -25.85 -5.30 -27.70
CA LEU A 260 -24.69 -6.13 -27.97
C LEU A 260 -24.37 -6.08 -29.47
N HIS A 261 -23.12 -5.85 -29.82
CA HIS A 261 -22.54 -6.28 -31.09
C HIS A 261 -21.18 -6.89 -30.80
N GLY A 262 -21.09 -8.22 -30.98
CA GLY A 262 -19.82 -8.93 -31.03
C GLY A 262 -19.11 -8.66 -32.35
N ARG A 263 -17.78 -8.81 -32.33
CA ARG A 263 -16.99 -9.36 -33.43
C ARG A 263 -15.56 -9.68 -32.95
N HIS A 264 -15.20 -10.95 -33.13
CA HIS A 264 -13.90 -11.57 -33.47
C HIS A 264 -12.58 -10.98 -32.95
N TYR A 265 -11.76 -11.86 -32.34
CA TYR A 265 -10.51 -12.33 -32.95
C TYR A 265 -10.06 -13.66 -32.33
N GLU A 266 -10.13 -14.74 -33.11
CA GLU A 266 -9.35 -15.97 -32.89
C GLU A 266 -8.05 -15.86 -33.70
N ARG A 267 -6.91 -16.09 -33.05
CA ARG A 267 -5.69 -16.71 -33.63
C ARG A 267 -4.63 -16.85 -32.52
N CYS A 268 -4.60 -18.02 -31.88
CA CYS A 268 -3.45 -18.44 -31.07
C CYS A 268 -2.77 -19.59 -31.80
N GLY A 269 -1.59 -19.29 -32.34
CA GLY A 269 -0.73 -20.25 -33.04
C GLY A 269 -0.06 -21.22 -32.07
N ARG A 270 -0.01 -22.48 -32.51
CA ARG A 270 0.79 -23.56 -31.93
C ARG A 270 2.28 -23.18 -31.91
N TRP A 271 2.95 -23.44 -30.80
CA TRP A 271 4.39 -23.71 -30.78
C TRP A 271 4.61 -25.09 -30.18
N ARG A 272 5.25 -25.96 -30.97
CA ARG A 272 5.70 -27.31 -30.58
C ARG A 272 6.99 -27.20 -29.78
N ALA A 273 7.13 -28.09 -28.82
CA ALA A 273 8.39 -28.42 -28.18
C ALA A 273 9.31 -29.15 -29.16
N GLY A 274 10.58 -28.77 -29.16
CA GLY A 274 11.73 -29.57 -29.54
C GLY A 274 12.67 -29.63 -28.34
#